data_AF-A0A952PYY4-F1
#
_entry.id   AF-A0A952PYY4-F1
#
_cell.length_a   1.000
_cell.length_b   1.000
_cell.length_c   1.000
_cell.angle_alpha   90.00
_cell.angle_beta   90.00
_cell.angle_gamma   90.00
#
_symmetry.space_group_name_H-M   'P 1'
#
loop_
_entity.id
_entity.type
_entity.pdbx_description
1 polymer ?
#
loop_
_entity_poly.entity_id
_entity_poly.type
_entity_poly.pdbx_seq_one_letter_code
_entity_poly.pdbx_strand_id
1 'polypeptide(L)'
;MNNMQNDTLLHDLKSQKYPDEDVTYLRQAGITTYGQLLALLGDDSAESDLRVRMCHALWRLSRTVDKRKASKPLLAVLNGDNSELRSVAAVAAGMMNLKRAIPTLSNLATDKSQPYQVRMSAIQAFGAMMDARALPMLKAIVADTTDDLGLRGSALEQTTSHIDDNSVQYYTGLLSNENADLRFWAAYCLGQLRYERDATPALHMLDQVVAFDHTLPIYWGWHVDREALLPFETIYFRILSGDPEANPRDVWVISPTAEYTSFIRKYRHWTETWVHTTDPTPPITLHIDSSWLIAQLQRHWTVINLDVRRPRPKAYLFDFQLMLDGQLLIGGLHRDGYTLILTGENDAVCVFAAWYRGLFAPDQALYLYTWAGFGIRLAHGIDSPDIIQQVEPSTMHEVSDPPPT
;
A
#
# COMPACT_ATOMS: atom_id res chain seq x y z
N MET A 1 -43.01 5.42 -27.91
CA MET A 1 -41.64 4.91 -28.18
C MET A 1 -40.56 6.01 -28.17
N ASN A 2 -40.73 7.14 -27.46
CA ASN A 2 -39.78 8.28 -27.52
C ASN A 2 -39.28 8.75 -26.13
N ASN A 3 -38.69 7.86 -25.31
CA ASN A 3 -38.06 8.27 -24.04
C ASN A 3 -36.64 7.76 -23.82
N MET A 4 -36.06 6.96 -24.73
CA MET A 4 -34.72 6.38 -24.51
C MET A 4 -33.54 7.30 -24.87
N GLN A 5 -33.77 8.49 -25.45
CA GLN A 5 -32.69 9.40 -25.86
C GLN A 5 -32.28 10.45 -24.82
N ASN A 6 -33.04 10.62 -23.72
CA ASN A 6 -32.74 11.63 -22.68
C ASN A 6 -32.11 11.05 -21.39
N ASP A 7 -31.90 9.73 -21.30
CA ASP A 7 -31.42 9.04 -20.08
C ASP A 7 -29.91 8.77 -20.11
N THR A 8 -29.10 9.65 -20.72
CA THR A 8 -27.65 9.39 -20.87
C THR A 8 -26.96 9.21 -19.52
N LEU A 9 -27.36 9.97 -18.48
CA LEU A 9 -26.79 9.82 -17.14
C LEU A 9 -27.10 8.44 -16.54
N LEU A 10 -28.36 8.02 -16.55
CA LEU A 10 -28.78 6.77 -15.90
C LEU A 10 -28.22 5.55 -16.63
N HIS A 11 -28.14 5.62 -17.97
CA HIS A 11 -27.47 4.60 -18.77
C HIS A 11 -25.99 4.48 -18.40
N ASP A 12 -25.28 5.60 -18.32
CA ASP A 12 -23.85 5.59 -18.02
C ASP A 12 -23.58 5.10 -16.60
N LEU A 13 -24.41 5.47 -15.63
CA LEU A 13 -24.34 4.94 -14.25
C LEU A 13 -24.50 3.41 -14.23
N LYS A 14 -25.49 2.86 -14.95
CA LYS A 14 -25.67 1.41 -15.06
C LYS A 14 -24.48 0.73 -15.73
N SER A 15 -23.93 1.33 -16.79
CA SER A 15 -22.75 0.78 -17.48
C SER A 15 -21.53 0.69 -16.55
N GLN A 16 -21.44 1.60 -15.57
CA GLN A 16 -20.43 1.60 -14.54
C GLN A 16 -20.84 0.78 -13.31
N LYS A 17 -21.85 -0.10 -13.36
CA LYS A 17 -22.30 -0.91 -12.21
C LYS A 17 -22.61 -0.06 -10.95
N TYR A 18 -23.15 1.15 -11.13
CA TYR A 18 -23.63 1.95 -10.02
C TYR A 18 -24.90 1.28 -9.42
N PRO A 19 -25.13 1.33 -8.08
CA PRO A 19 -26.22 0.59 -7.45
C PRO A 19 -27.59 0.88 -8.07
N ASP A 20 -28.35 -0.18 -8.39
CA ASP A 20 -29.66 -0.05 -9.05
C ASP A 20 -30.68 0.72 -8.19
N GLU A 21 -30.57 0.62 -6.86
CA GLU A 21 -31.37 1.40 -5.92
C GLU A 21 -31.10 2.91 -6.07
N ASP A 22 -29.83 3.32 -6.16
CA ASP A 22 -29.44 4.71 -6.35
C ASP A 22 -29.87 5.24 -7.72
N VAL A 23 -29.71 4.43 -8.77
CA VAL A 23 -30.20 4.77 -10.12
C VAL A 23 -31.72 4.96 -10.11
N THR A 24 -32.45 4.14 -9.37
CA THR A 24 -33.91 4.24 -9.22
C THR A 24 -34.31 5.49 -8.45
N TYR A 25 -33.60 5.79 -7.36
CA TYR A 25 -33.81 7.00 -6.57
C TYR A 25 -33.57 8.27 -7.40
N LEU A 26 -32.46 8.34 -8.15
CA LEU A 26 -32.17 9.47 -9.05
C LEU A 26 -33.27 9.65 -10.11
N ARG A 27 -33.79 8.56 -10.68
CA ARG A 27 -34.91 8.62 -11.63
C ARG A 27 -36.17 9.17 -10.98
N GLN A 28 -36.51 8.72 -9.77
CA GLN A 28 -37.69 9.18 -9.03
C GLN A 28 -37.59 10.67 -8.67
N ALA A 29 -36.38 11.15 -8.36
CA ALA A 29 -36.08 12.55 -8.14
C ALA A 29 -36.00 13.39 -9.44
N GLY A 30 -36.24 12.78 -10.62
CA GLY A 30 -36.23 13.48 -11.91
C GLY A 30 -34.82 13.80 -12.44
N ILE A 31 -33.77 13.21 -11.88
CA ILE A 31 -32.38 13.42 -12.28
C ILE A 31 -31.99 12.37 -13.33
N THR A 32 -32.29 12.66 -14.60
CA THR A 32 -32.00 11.74 -15.73
C THR A 32 -30.89 12.22 -16.66
N THR A 33 -30.44 13.47 -16.50
CA THR A 33 -29.39 14.09 -17.31
C THR A 33 -28.26 14.66 -16.45
N TYR A 34 -27.06 14.77 -17.04
CA TYR A 34 -25.93 15.46 -16.41
C TYR A 34 -26.24 16.92 -16.05
N GLY A 35 -27.04 17.60 -16.87
CA GLY A 35 -27.41 19.01 -16.63
C GLY A 35 -28.25 19.17 -15.37
N GLN A 36 -29.27 18.32 -15.18
CA GLN A 36 -30.09 18.30 -13.96
C GLN A 36 -29.26 17.96 -12.74
N LEU A 37 -28.37 16.95 -12.86
CA LEU A 37 -27.47 16.58 -11.78
C LEU A 37 -26.62 17.79 -11.35
N LEU A 38 -25.91 18.41 -12.29
CA LEU A 38 -25.01 19.51 -11.96
C LEU A 38 -25.73 20.76 -11.47
N ALA A 39 -26.95 21.03 -11.97
CA ALA A 39 -27.75 22.15 -11.52
C ALA A 39 -28.21 22.00 -10.06
N LEU A 40 -28.76 20.83 -9.72
CA LEU A 40 -29.35 20.59 -8.40
C LEU A 40 -28.28 20.25 -7.34
N LEU A 41 -27.11 19.76 -7.74
CA LEU A 41 -26.04 19.41 -6.80
C LEU A 41 -25.57 20.63 -5.98
N GLY A 42 -25.48 21.79 -6.63
CA GLY A 42 -25.08 23.05 -5.98
C GLY A 42 -26.23 23.79 -5.29
N ASP A 43 -27.44 23.24 -5.30
CA ASP A 43 -28.60 23.85 -4.67
C ASP A 43 -28.73 23.37 -3.23
N ASP A 44 -28.48 24.27 -2.27
CA ASP A 44 -28.57 23.94 -0.85
C ASP A 44 -29.99 23.72 -0.34
N SER A 45 -31.01 24.06 -1.14
CA SER A 45 -32.40 23.71 -0.82
C SER A 45 -32.77 22.27 -1.20
N ALA A 46 -31.94 21.59 -2.00
CA ALA A 46 -32.17 20.19 -2.36
C ALA A 46 -31.83 19.24 -1.19
N GLU A 47 -32.56 18.13 -1.13
CA GLU A 47 -32.40 17.10 -0.10
C GLU A 47 -30.95 16.59 -0.03
N SER A 48 -30.41 16.48 1.19
CA SER A 48 -29.01 16.10 1.41
C SER A 48 -28.72 14.71 0.84
N ASP A 49 -29.59 13.72 1.08
CA ASP A 49 -29.43 12.34 0.59
C ASP A 49 -29.38 12.27 -0.94
N LEU A 50 -30.22 13.05 -1.61
CA LEU A 50 -30.19 13.17 -3.07
C LEU A 50 -28.84 13.74 -3.52
N ARG A 51 -28.36 14.81 -2.90
CA ARG A 51 -27.08 15.44 -3.23
C ARG A 51 -25.89 14.52 -2.94
N VAL A 52 -25.95 13.69 -1.89
CA VAL A 52 -24.95 12.66 -1.59
C VAL A 52 -24.87 11.69 -2.77
N ARG A 53 -26.00 11.08 -3.16
CA ARG A 53 -26.08 10.16 -4.32
C ARG A 53 -25.57 10.81 -5.60
N MET A 54 -25.80 12.10 -5.79
CA MET A 54 -25.27 12.85 -6.94
C MET A 54 -23.75 13.01 -6.90
N CYS A 55 -23.13 13.24 -5.72
CA CYS A 55 -21.68 13.22 -5.57
C CYS A 55 -21.10 11.82 -5.85
N HIS A 56 -21.73 10.75 -5.35
CA HIS A 56 -21.34 9.37 -5.65
C HIS A 56 -21.43 9.06 -7.15
N ALA A 57 -22.49 9.52 -7.81
CA ALA A 57 -22.65 9.43 -9.26
C ALA A 57 -21.52 10.18 -10.00
N LEU A 58 -21.14 11.39 -9.57
CA LEU A 58 -20.02 12.13 -10.16
C LEU A 58 -18.67 11.44 -9.96
N TRP A 59 -18.43 10.89 -8.77
CA TRP A 59 -17.26 10.08 -8.49
C TRP A 59 -17.18 8.88 -9.44
N ARG A 60 -18.27 8.13 -9.56
CA ARG A 60 -18.35 6.94 -10.42
C ARG A 60 -18.16 7.27 -11.90
N LEU A 61 -18.66 8.42 -12.32
CA LEU A 61 -18.59 8.92 -13.69
C LEU A 61 -17.43 9.90 -13.93
N SER A 62 -16.44 9.93 -13.03
CA SER A 62 -15.33 10.90 -13.07
C SER A 62 -14.55 10.94 -14.39
N ARG A 63 -14.58 9.84 -15.15
CA ARG A 63 -13.96 9.71 -16.48
C ARG A 63 -14.81 10.26 -17.63
N THR A 64 -16.12 10.39 -17.47
CA THR A 64 -17.05 10.81 -18.54
C THR A 64 -17.64 12.19 -18.33
N VAL A 65 -17.77 12.64 -17.08
CA VAL A 65 -18.32 13.97 -16.76
C VAL A 65 -17.37 15.09 -17.21
N ASP A 66 -17.94 16.15 -17.81
CA ASP A 66 -17.19 17.40 -18.08
C ASP A 66 -16.81 18.09 -16.76
N LYS A 67 -15.55 17.88 -16.36
CA LYS A 67 -14.93 18.43 -15.15
C LYS A 67 -15.07 19.95 -15.03
N ARG A 68 -15.11 20.68 -16.16
CA ARG A 68 -15.28 22.15 -16.14
C ARG A 68 -16.68 22.54 -15.66
N LYS A 69 -17.69 21.75 -16.00
CA LYS A 69 -19.07 21.97 -15.57
C LYS A 69 -19.30 21.50 -14.13
N ALA A 70 -18.65 20.41 -13.72
CA ALA A 70 -18.77 19.88 -12.37
C ALA A 70 -18.02 20.69 -11.30
N SER A 71 -17.00 21.47 -11.71
CA SER A 71 -16.17 22.22 -10.76
C SER A 71 -16.95 23.19 -9.88
N LYS A 72 -17.88 23.98 -10.44
CA LYS A 72 -18.61 24.99 -9.65
C LYS A 72 -19.62 24.34 -8.67
N PRO A 73 -20.47 23.39 -9.10
CA PRO A 73 -21.37 22.70 -8.17
C PRO A 73 -20.65 21.96 -7.05
N LEU A 74 -19.58 21.20 -7.35
CA LEU A 74 -18.83 20.49 -6.31
C LEU A 74 -18.12 21.44 -5.34
N LEU A 75 -17.59 22.57 -5.83
CA LEU A 75 -17.05 23.61 -4.94
C LEU A 75 -18.14 24.20 -4.03
N ALA A 76 -19.38 24.37 -4.50
CA ALA A 76 -20.46 24.83 -3.64
C ALA A 76 -20.74 23.82 -2.51
N VAL A 77 -20.83 22.52 -2.83
CA VAL A 77 -21.03 21.46 -1.84
C VAL A 77 -19.88 21.40 -0.83
N LEU A 78 -18.63 21.53 -1.28
CA LEU A 78 -17.44 21.55 -0.41
C LEU A 78 -17.44 22.72 0.59
N ASN A 79 -18.06 23.85 0.23
CA ASN A 79 -18.18 25.02 1.11
C ASN A 79 -19.50 25.05 1.91
N GLY A 80 -20.37 24.05 1.73
CA GLY A 80 -21.64 23.97 2.44
C GLY A 80 -21.50 23.46 3.88
N ASP A 81 -22.61 23.53 4.64
CA ASP A 81 -22.61 23.26 6.08
C ASP A 81 -22.72 21.76 6.44
N ASN A 82 -23.25 20.92 5.53
CA ASN A 82 -23.40 19.49 5.77
C ASN A 82 -22.05 18.75 5.64
N SER A 83 -21.57 18.16 6.74
CA SER A 83 -20.29 17.46 6.80
C SER A 83 -20.23 16.19 5.95
N GLU A 84 -21.31 15.42 5.89
CA GLU A 84 -21.38 14.22 5.04
C GLU A 84 -21.23 14.61 3.57
N LEU A 85 -21.96 15.66 3.15
CA LEU A 85 -21.84 16.19 1.80
C LEU A 85 -20.42 16.71 1.49
N ARG A 86 -19.76 17.40 2.43
CA ARG A 86 -18.36 17.82 2.26
C ARG A 86 -17.42 16.63 2.06
N SER A 87 -17.59 15.58 2.87
CA SER A 87 -16.78 14.35 2.81
C SER A 87 -16.88 13.71 1.42
N VAL A 88 -18.11 13.42 0.97
CA VAL A 88 -18.36 12.77 -0.32
C VAL A 88 -17.94 13.67 -1.50
N ALA A 89 -18.18 14.99 -1.39
CA ALA A 89 -17.75 15.94 -2.41
C ALA A 89 -16.22 16.03 -2.53
N ALA A 90 -15.48 15.85 -1.42
CA ALA A 90 -14.02 15.81 -1.44
C ALA A 90 -13.51 14.60 -2.23
N VAL A 91 -14.07 13.41 -1.96
CA VAL A 91 -13.77 12.18 -2.72
C VAL A 91 -14.06 12.35 -4.21
N ALA A 92 -15.24 12.88 -4.55
CA ALA A 92 -15.62 13.14 -5.93
C ALA A 92 -14.67 14.14 -6.60
N ALA A 93 -14.31 15.23 -5.91
CA ALA A 93 -13.39 16.23 -6.43
C ALA A 93 -11.99 15.66 -6.70
N GLY A 94 -11.47 14.82 -5.80
CA GLY A 94 -10.19 14.12 -5.95
C GLY A 94 -10.15 13.28 -7.22
N MET A 95 -11.12 12.37 -7.37
CA MET A 95 -11.20 11.43 -8.50
C MET A 95 -11.50 12.11 -9.83
N MET A 96 -12.24 13.21 -9.79
CA MET A 96 -12.42 14.07 -10.97
C MET A 96 -11.18 14.92 -11.29
N ASN A 97 -10.14 14.89 -10.47
CA ASN A 97 -8.94 15.73 -10.58
C ASN A 97 -9.30 17.23 -10.64
N LEU A 98 -10.15 17.69 -9.73
CA LEU A 98 -10.59 19.09 -9.65
C LEU A 98 -9.55 19.96 -8.94
N LYS A 99 -8.48 20.26 -9.66
CA LYS A 99 -7.37 21.15 -9.27
C LYS A 99 -7.75 22.52 -8.69
N ARG A 100 -8.97 23.01 -8.94
CA ARG A 100 -9.52 24.26 -8.37
C ARG A 100 -10.04 24.08 -6.93
N ALA A 101 -10.28 22.86 -6.50
CA ALA A 101 -10.74 22.53 -5.15
C ALA A 101 -9.61 22.47 -4.12
N ILE A 102 -8.33 22.47 -4.55
CA ILE A 102 -7.19 22.39 -3.64
C ILE A 102 -7.27 23.40 -2.48
N PRO A 103 -7.55 24.70 -2.69
CA PRO A 103 -7.65 25.65 -1.56
C PRO A 103 -8.76 25.28 -0.56
N THR A 104 -9.93 24.87 -1.05
CA THR A 104 -11.04 24.46 -0.19
C THR A 104 -10.72 23.16 0.54
N LEU A 105 -10.16 22.17 -0.16
CA LEU A 105 -9.74 20.90 0.45
C LEU A 105 -8.64 21.13 1.49
N SER A 106 -7.71 22.07 1.27
CA SER A 106 -6.67 22.39 2.25
C SER A 106 -7.28 22.91 3.53
N ASN A 107 -8.25 23.83 3.44
CA ASN A 107 -8.98 24.32 4.60
C ASN A 107 -9.68 23.17 5.33
N LEU A 108 -10.37 22.28 4.61
CA LEU A 108 -11.05 21.13 5.20
C LEU A 108 -10.09 20.16 5.89
N ALA A 109 -8.92 19.90 5.32
CA ALA A 109 -7.93 18.98 5.90
C ALA A 109 -7.30 19.53 7.19
N THR A 110 -7.07 20.84 7.27
CA THR A 110 -6.37 21.48 8.41
C THR A 110 -7.29 22.03 9.50
N ASP A 111 -8.57 22.24 9.21
CA ASP A 111 -9.53 22.75 10.18
C ASP A 111 -9.90 21.66 11.19
N LYS A 112 -9.37 21.79 12.42
CA LYS A 112 -9.59 20.82 13.51
C LYS A 112 -11.04 20.79 14.02
N SER A 113 -11.89 21.73 13.61
CA SER A 113 -13.33 21.66 13.90
C SER A 113 -14.09 20.75 12.94
N GLN A 114 -13.48 20.37 11.81
CA GLN A 114 -14.09 19.42 10.86
C GLN A 114 -14.11 18.00 11.43
N PRO A 115 -15.17 17.22 11.15
CA PRO A 115 -15.19 15.79 11.47
C PRO A 115 -14.03 15.04 10.81
N TYR A 116 -13.52 14.02 11.49
CA TYR A 116 -12.39 13.20 11.04
C TYR A 116 -12.55 12.73 9.58
N GLN A 117 -13.73 12.23 9.22
CA GLN A 117 -14.02 11.71 7.87
C GLN A 117 -13.89 12.79 6.79
N VAL A 118 -14.27 14.04 7.08
CA VAL A 118 -14.13 15.16 6.13
C VAL A 118 -12.66 15.48 5.92
N ARG A 119 -11.88 15.52 7.01
CA ARG A 119 -10.45 15.77 6.96
C ARG A 119 -9.71 14.68 6.20
N MET A 120 -10.03 13.41 6.49
CA MET A 120 -9.47 12.24 5.82
C MET A 120 -9.79 12.24 4.31
N SER A 121 -11.06 12.49 3.96
CA SER A 121 -11.47 12.56 2.54
C SER A 121 -10.76 13.68 1.79
N ALA A 122 -10.53 14.83 2.44
CA ALA A 122 -9.75 15.91 1.85
C ALA A 122 -8.28 15.51 1.62
N ILE A 123 -7.67 14.82 2.59
CA ILE A 123 -6.29 14.31 2.46
C ILE A 123 -6.17 13.33 1.30
N GLN A 124 -7.04 12.31 1.25
CA GLN A 124 -7.07 11.31 0.17
C GLN A 124 -7.34 11.94 -1.20
N ALA A 125 -8.19 12.98 -1.26
CA ALA A 125 -8.45 13.69 -2.49
C ALA A 125 -7.18 14.31 -3.10
N PHE A 126 -6.20 14.74 -2.29
CA PHE A 126 -4.94 15.26 -2.82
C PHE A 126 -4.13 14.20 -3.56
N GLY A 127 -3.99 13.00 -3.00
CA GLY A 127 -3.28 11.92 -3.68
C GLY A 127 -3.96 11.51 -4.98
N ALA A 128 -5.30 11.45 -4.99
CA ALA A 128 -6.08 11.18 -6.21
C ALA A 128 -5.91 12.26 -7.29
N MET A 129 -5.70 13.53 -6.91
CA MET A 129 -5.47 14.62 -7.87
C MET A 129 -4.09 14.56 -8.51
N MET A 130 -3.08 14.05 -7.77
CA MET A 130 -1.68 14.14 -8.15
C MET A 130 -1.34 15.57 -8.62
N ASP A 131 -1.63 16.56 -7.78
CA ASP A 131 -1.18 17.95 -8.00
C ASP A 131 -0.23 18.47 -6.89
N ALA A 132 0.99 18.81 -7.29
CA ALA A 132 2.09 19.18 -6.39
C ALA A 132 1.78 20.40 -5.50
N ARG A 133 0.76 21.20 -5.85
CA ARG A 133 0.27 22.30 -5.00
C ARG A 133 -0.27 21.82 -3.65
N ALA A 134 -0.63 20.54 -3.51
CA ALA A 134 -1.04 19.96 -2.23
C ALA A 134 0.14 19.60 -1.31
N LEU A 135 1.34 19.41 -1.85
CA LEU A 135 2.49 18.88 -1.12
C LEU A 135 2.87 19.70 0.13
N PRO A 136 2.89 21.06 0.10
CA PRO A 136 3.20 21.85 1.29
C PRO A 136 2.22 21.60 2.44
N MET A 137 0.93 21.46 2.12
CA MET A 137 -0.12 21.21 3.11
C MET A 137 -0.04 19.78 3.66
N LEU A 138 0.22 18.78 2.80
CA LEU A 138 0.41 17.39 3.26
C LEU A 138 1.58 17.31 4.26
N LYS A 139 2.72 17.92 3.92
CA LYS A 139 3.89 17.99 4.82
C LYS A 139 3.59 18.73 6.12
N ALA A 140 2.74 19.76 6.08
CA ALA A 140 2.30 20.48 7.28
C ALA A 140 1.45 19.60 8.21
N ILE A 141 0.53 18.80 7.67
CA ILE A 141 -0.25 17.83 8.46
C ILE A 141 0.68 16.80 9.10
N VAL A 142 1.60 16.20 8.34
CA VAL A 142 2.58 15.22 8.88
C VAL A 142 3.36 15.80 10.07
N ALA A 143 3.76 17.07 9.98
CA ALA A 143 4.54 17.77 10.98
C ALA A 143 3.76 18.25 12.21
N ASP A 144 2.42 18.36 12.14
CA ASP A 144 1.60 18.79 13.28
C ASP A 144 1.49 17.68 14.32
N THR A 145 2.33 17.74 15.36
CA THR A 145 2.33 16.77 16.46
C THR A 145 1.09 16.80 17.33
N THR A 146 0.24 17.83 17.18
CA THR A 146 -1.04 17.97 17.89
C THR A 146 -2.24 17.47 17.08
N ASP A 147 -1.99 16.88 15.90
CA ASP A 147 -3.03 16.31 15.05
C ASP A 147 -3.17 14.79 15.23
N ASP A 148 -4.28 14.26 14.74
CA ASP A 148 -4.58 12.82 14.78
C ASP A 148 -3.55 12.02 13.97
N LEU A 149 -3.05 10.93 14.55
CA LEU A 149 -1.99 10.13 13.95
C LEU A 149 -2.41 9.44 12.64
N GLY A 150 -3.67 9.02 12.52
CA GLY A 150 -4.21 8.43 11.30
C GLY A 150 -4.22 9.44 10.14
N LEU A 151 -4.59 10.70 10.42
CA LEU A 151 -4.51 11.78 9.43
C LEU A 151 -3.07 12.09 9.03
N ARG A 152 -2.15 12.11 9.99
CA ARG A 152 -0.71 12.33 9.72
C ARG A 152 -0.12 11.22 8.87
N GLY A 153 -0.43 9.96 9.17
CA GLY A 153 -0.01 8.80 8.39
C GLY A 153 -0.57 8.82 6.96
N SER A 154 -1.87 9.09 6.82
CA SER A 154 -2.52 9.26 5.51
C SER A 154 -1.89 10.41 4.72
N ALA A 155 -1.63 11.56 5.34
CA ALA A 155 -0.97 12.68 4.67
C ALA A 155 0.44 12.32 4.19
N LEU A 156 1.18 11.52 4.96
CA LEU A 156 2.50 11.03 4.58
C LEU A 156 2.41 10.10 3.36
N GLU A 157 1.51 9.12 3.39
CA GLU A 157 1.24 8.23 2.25
C GLU A 157 0.92 9.04 0.99
N GLN A 158 0.02 10.02 1.08
CA GLN A 158 -0.39 10.82 -0.07
C GLN A 158 0.73 11.69 -0.64
N THR A 159 1.84 11.92 0.09
CA THR A 159 3.00 12.64 -0.47
C THR A 159 3.68 11.87 -1.61
N THR A 160 3.51 10.54 -1.69
CA THR A 160 4.05 9.71 -2.78
C THR A 160 3.44 10.02 -4.14
N SER A 161 2.26 10.66 -4.18
CA SER A 161 1.68 11.22 -5.42
C SER A 161 2.55 12.32 -6.04
N HIS A 162 3.52 12.84 -5.28
CA HIS A 162 4.47 13.87 -5.66
C HIS A 162 5.88 13.55 -5.21
N ILE A 163 6.63 12.91 -6.10
CA ILE A 163 8.04 12.63 -5.88
C ILE A 163 8.88 13.77 -6.45
N ASP A 164 9.68 14.40 -5.58
CA ASP A 164 10.65 15.44 -5.92
C ASP A 164 12.05 15.05 -5.43
N ASP A 165 13.05 15.89 -5.72
CA ASP A 165 14.45 15.59 -5.37
C ASP A 165 14.71 15.56 -3.86
N ASN A 166 13.79 16.10 -3.04
CA ASN A 166 13.87 16.07 -1.59
C ASN A 166 13.09 14.89 -0.98
N SER A 167 12.33 14.11 -1.76
CA SER A 167 11.50 13.02 -1.23
C SER A 167 12.33 11.97 -0.48
N VAL A 168 13.48 11.55 -1.02
CA VAL A 168 14.37 10.58 -0.36
C VAL A 168 14.82 11.11 1.01
N GLN A 169 15.29 12.36 1.08
CA GLN A 169 15.75 12.97 2.33
C GLN A 169 14.59 13.13 3.32
N TYR A 170 13.42 13.55 2.84
CA TYR A 170 12.23 13.75 3.67
C TYR A 170 11.79 12.46 4.35
N TYR A 171 11.65 11.36 3.59
CA TYR A 171 11.28 10.07 4.15
C TYR A 171 12.37 9.47 5.03
N THR A 172 13.64 9.62 4.65
CA THR A 172 14.77 9.17 5.49
C THR A 172 14.77 9.84 6.86
N GLY A 173 14.46 11.13 6.94
CA GLY A 173 14.34 11.83 8.22
C GLY A 173 13.19 11.30 9.09
N LEU A 174 12.09 10.87 8.46
CA LEU A 174 10.92 10.34 9.15
C LEU A 174 11.11 8.89 9.65
N LEU A 175 12.09 8.14 9.15
CA LEU A 175 12.48 6.85 9.73
C LEU A 175 13.03 6.97 11.16
N SER A 176 13.35 8.17 11.64
CA SER A 176 13.74 8.43 13.04
C SER A 176 12.64 9.10 13.86
N ASN A 177 11.40 9.13 13.36
CA ASN A 177 10.29 9.75 14.09
C ASN A 177 9.99 8.99 15.40
N GLU A 178 9.60 9.72 16.45
CA GLU A 178 9.20 9.11 17.72
C GLU A 178 8.01 8.15 17.56
N ASN A 179 7.13 8.44 16.60
CA ASN A 179 5.93 7.66 16.33
C ASN A 179 6.17 6.57 15.29
N ALA A 180 5.87 5.32 15.64
CA ALA A 180 6.11 4.15 14.81
C ALA A 180 5.27 4.11 13.53
N ASP A 181 4.03 4.62 13.54
CA ASP A 181 3.19 4.70 12.34
C ASP A 181 3.82 5.62 11.29
N LEU A 182 4.43 6.73 11.71
CA LEU A 182 5.15 7.61 10.77
C LEU A 182 6.44 6.99 10.24
N ARG A 183 7.15 6.20 11.05
CA ARG A 183 8.32 5.44 10.58
C ARG A 183 7.92 4.35 9.57
N PHE A 184 6.84 3.61 9.84
CA PHE A 184 6.27 2.64 8.89
C PHE A 184 5.93 3.32 7.56
N TRP A 185 5.20 4.42 7.60
CA TRP A 185 4.81 5.13 6.38
C TRP A 185 5.99 5.72 5.64
N ALA A 186 7.04 6.15 6.35
CA ALA A 186 8.28 6.60 5.73
C ALA A 186 9.00 5.46 4.99
N ALA A 187 9.03 4.26 5.58
CA ALA A 187 9.56 3.06 4.92
C ALA A 187 8.74 2.70 3.66
N TYR A 188 7.41 2.70 3.77
CA TYR A 188 6.51 2.51 2.64
C TYR A 188 6.79 3.52 1.51
N CYS A 189 6.89 4.81 1.87
CA CYS A 189 7.14 5.88 0.91
C CYS A 189 8.49 5.70 0.19
N LEU A 190 9.55 5.30 0.91
CA LEU A 190 10.84 4.96 0.30
C LEU A 190 10.70 3.75 -0.66
N GLY A 191 9.87 2.76 -0.32
CA GLY A 191 9.55 1.64 -1.21
C GLY A 191 8.86 2.09 -2.49
N GLN A 192 7.97 3.10 -2.43
CA GLN A 192 7.31 3.65 -3.61
C GLN A 192 8.25 4.43 -4.53
N LEU A 193 9.38 4.93 -4.03
CA LEU A 193 10.37 5.63 -4.85
C LEU A 193 11.08 4.74 -5.87
N ARG A 194 10.96 3.41 -5.78
CA ARG A 194 11.70 2.46 -6.61
C ARG A 194 11.54 2.69 -8.13
N TYR A 195 10.49 3.32 -8.63
CA TYR A 195 10.40 3.58 -10.08
C TYR A 195 10.83 4.99 -10.49
N GLU A 196 11.16 5.86 -9.52
CA GLU A 196 11.27 7.29 -9.77
C GLU A 196 12.54 7.93 -9.18
N ARG A 197 13.11 7.36 -8.12
CA ARG A 197 14.29 7.90 -7.43
C ARG A 197 15.20 6.81 -6.89
N ASP A 198 16.48 7.13 -6.80
CA ASP A 198 17.45 6.29 -6.11
C ASP A 198 17.34 6.49 -4.59
N ALA A 199 16.92 5.44 -3.87
CA ALA A 199 16.81 5.43 -2.42
C ALA A 199 18.12 5.06 -1.71
N THR A 200 19.22 4.80 -2.43
CA THR A 200 20.54 4.49 -1.84
C THR A 200 20.97 5.45 -0.72
N PRO A 201 20.71 6.78 -0.78
CA PRO A 201 21.03 7.68 0.34
C PRO A 201 20.36 7.31 1.67
N ALA A 202 19.24 6.59 1.65
CA ALA A 202 18.52 6.12 2.84
C ALA A 202 19.11 4.84 3.45
N LEU A 203 20.05 4.17 2.77
CA LEU A 203 20.49 2.80 3.09
C LEU A 203 21.00 2.65 4.54
N HIS A 204 21.74 3.63 5.04
CA HIS A 204 22.25 3.57 6.42
C HIS A 204 21.11 3.57 7.46
N MET A 205 20.08 4.38 7.22
CA MET A 205 18.93 4.48 8.11
C MET A 205 18.03 3.26 7.99
N LEU A 206 17.76 2.80 6.76
CA LEU A 206 17.03 1.55 6.51
C LEU A 206 17.70 0.36 7.19
N ASP A 207 19.03 0.25 7.16
CA ASP A 207 19.77 -0.81 7.87
C ASP A 207 19.54 -0.76 9.38
N GLN A 208 19.41 0.42 10.00
CA GLN A 208 19.06 0.52 11.42
C GLN A 208 17.61 0.08 11.67
N VAL A 209 16.69 0.53 10.82
CA VAL A 209 15.26 0.23 10.97
C VAL A 209 15.01 -1.26 10.81
N VAL A 210 15.46 -1.88 9.71
CA VAL A 210 15.30 -3.32 9.45
C VAL A 210 15.92 -4.15 10.57
N ALA A 211 17.06 -3.74 11.10
CA ALA A 211 17.74 -4.54 12.11
C ALA A 211 17.13 -4.42 13.51
N PHE A 212 16.50 -3.30 13.88
CA PHE A 212 16.22 -2.99 15.29
C PHE A 212 14.81 -2.44 15.58
N ASP A 213 14.04 -2.00 14.58
CA ASP A 213 12.72 -1.41 14.81
C ASP A 213 11.59 -2.42 14.65
N HIS A 214 11.52 -3.34 15.60
CA HIS A 214 10.46 -4.37 15.67
C HIS A 214 9.12 -3.82 16.19
N THR A 215 8.89 -2.50 16.11
CA THR A 215 7.68 -1.88 16.62
C THR A 215 6.50 -2.23 15.72
N LEU A 216 5.36 -2.52 16.34
CA LEU A 216 4.08 -2.76 15.66
C LEU A 216 3.24 -1.46 15.70
N PRO A 217 3.03 -0.77 14.57
CA PRO A 217 2.18 0.40 14.46
C PRO A 217 0.72 0.07 14.79
N ILE A 218 -0.02 1.07 15.30
CA ILE A 218 -1.39 0.90 15.81
C ILE A 218 -2.36 0.53 14.69
N TYR A 219 -2.25 1.19 13.54
CA TYR A 219 -3.27 1.07 12.49
C TYR A 219 -3.04 -0.09 11.53
N TRP A 220 -1.78 -0.44 11.26
CA TRP A 220 -1.46 -1.38 10.19
C TRP A 220 -1.25 -2.80 10.70
N GLY A 221 -0.67 -3.00 11.89
CA GLY A 221 -0.35 -4.35 12.31
C GLY A 221 0.76 -5.03 11.52
N TRP A 222 1.58 -4.22 10.87
CA TRP A 222 2.78 -4.64 10.16
C TRP A 222 3.98 -3.95 10.76
N HIS A 223 5.02 -4.71 11.08
CA HIS A 223 6.17 -4.17 11.79
C HIS A 223 6.96 -3.18 10.91
N VAL A 224 7.57 -2.18 11.56
CA VAL A 224 8.31 -1.14 10.85
C VAL A 224 9.57 -1.69 10.16
N ASP A 225 10.30 -2.58 10.83
CA ASP A 225 11.44 -3.31 10.28
C ASP A 225 11.08 -4.13 9.04
N ARG A 226 9.92 -4.78 9.06
CA ARG A 226 9.38 -5.49 7.91
C ARG A 226 9.16 -4.47 6.81
N GLU A 227 8.35 -3.42 6.98
CA GLU A 227 8.11 -2.43 5.91
C GLU A 227 9.38 -1.88 5.25
N ALA A 228 10.44 -1.69 6.03
CA ALA A 228 11.72 -1.22 5.53
C ALA A 228 12.48 -2.22 4.65
N LEU A 229 12.13 -3.51 4.65
CA LEU A 229 12.77 -4.53 3.82
C LEU A 229 12.57 -4.28 2.33
N LEU A 230 11.39 -3.82 1.89
CA LEU A 230 11.14 -3.57 0.47
C LEU A 230 12.12 -2.57 -0.15
N PRO A 231 12.23 -1.31 0.35
CA PRO A 231 13.22 -0.38 -0.18
C PRO A 231 14.67 -0.84 0.06
N PHE A 232 14.94 -1.51 1.18
CA PHE A 232 16.28 -1.99 1.52
C PHE A 232 16.80 -3.06 0.55
N GLU A 233 15.98 -4.07 0.26
CA GLU A 233 16.31 -5.12 -0.70
C GLU A 233 16.36 -4.59 -2.13
N THR A 234 15.49 -3.64 -2.47
CA THR A 234 15.54 -2.96 -3.78
C THR A 234 16.90 -2.29 -4.02
N ILE A 235 17.45 -1.59 -3.01
CA ILE A 235 18.76 -0.94 -3.10
C ILE A 235 19.87 -1.98 -3.35
N TYR A 236 19.92 -3.05 -2.54
CA TYR A 236 20.95 -4.08 -2.72
C TYR A 236 20.81 -4.84 -4.03
N PHE A 237 19.58 -5.10 -4.48
CA PHE A 237 19.32 -5.77 -5.74
C PHE A 237 19.91 -4.98 -6.92
N ARG A 238 19.73 -3.65 -6.96
CA ARG A 238 20.34 -2.78 -7.99
C ARG A 238 21.86 -2.79 -7.96
N ILE A 239 22.43 -2.68 -6.75
CA ILE A 239 23.89 -2.67 -6.60
C ILE A 239 24.48 -3.98 -7.11
N LEU A 240 23.84 -5.11 -6.78
CA LEU A 240 24.33 -6.45 -7.12
C LEU A 240 23.98 -6.89 -8.54
N SER A 241 22.92 -6.35 -9.14
CA SER A 241 22.61 -6.52 -10.57
C SER A 241 23.54 -5.71 -11.46
N GLY A 242 24.11 -4.61 -10.93
CA GLY A 242 24.87 -3.64 -11.72
C GLY A 242 24.00 -2.78 -12.63
N ASP A 243 22.68 -2.81 -12.44
CA ASP A 243 21.69 -2.05 -13.20
C ASP A 243 20.90 -1.12 -12.26
N PRO A 244 21.07 0.21 -12.37
CA PRO A 244 20.39 1.17 -11.51
C PRO A 244 18.87 1.20 -11.71
N GLU A 245 18.38 0.71 -12.85
CA GLU A 245 16.96 0.63 -13.17
C GLU A 245 16.35 -0.72 -12.81
N ALA A 246 17.17 -1.69 -12.40
CA ALA A 246 16.70 -2.99 -11.96
C ALA A 246 15.80 -2.84 -10.75
N ASN A 247 14.61 -3.42 -10.83
CA ASN A 247 13.68 -3.48 -9.74
C ASN A 247 13.24 -4.93 -9.60
N PRO A 248 13.43 -5.54 -8.41
CA PRO A 248 12.87 -6.86 -8.20
C PRO A 248 11.35 -6.79 -8.34
N ARG A 249 10.74 -7.86 -8.85
CA ARG A 249 9.27 -7.95 -8.88
C ARG A 249 8.70 -7.89 -7.46
N ASP A 250 9.35 -8.59 -6.53
CA ASP A 250 8.92 -8.71 -5.16
C ASP A 250 10.10 -9.03 -4.21
N VAL A 251 9.89 -8.80 -2.92
CA VAL A 251 10.75 -9.30 -1.84
C VAL A 251 10.07 -10.49 -1.20
N TRP A 252 10.73 -11.63 -1.25
CA TRP A 252 10.19 -12.89 -0.84
C TRP A 252 10.69 -13.28 0.55
N VAL A 253 9.82 -13.93 1.31
CA VAL A 253 10.13 -14.39 2.66
C VAL A 253 9.84 -15.88 2.76
N ILE A 254 10.82 -16.67 3.20
CA ILE A 254 10.58 -18.03 3.65
C ILE A 254 10.66 -18.04 5.17
N SER A 255 9.53 -18.33 5.83
CA SER A 255 9.45 -18.31 7.28
C SER A 255 8.45 -19.34 7.83
N PRO A 256 8.68 -19.89 9.04
CA PRO A 256 7.64 -20.58 9.81
C PRO A 256 6.58 -19.61 10.39
N THR A 257 6.89 -18.32 10.51
CA THR A 257 5.95 -17.29 11.01
C THR A 257 5.02 -16.80 9.91
N ALA A 258 3.84 -16.33 10.31
CA ALA A 258 2.92 -15.66 9.39
C ALA A 258 3.40 -14.23 9.10
N GLU A 259 3.43 -13.86 7.81
CA GLU A 259 3.64 -12.49 7.33
C GLU A 259 2.30 -11.75 7.14
N TYR A 260 2.33 -10.47 6.76
CA TYR A 260 1.27 -9.47 6.95
C TYR A 260 -0.14 -10.00 6.78
N THR A 261 -0.52 -10.31 5.54
CA THR A 261 -1.91 -10.63 5.22
C THR A 261 -2.33 -11.94 5.88
N SER A 262 -1.44 -12.94 5.91
CA SER A 262 -1.67 -14.18 6.65
C SER A 262 -1.80 -13.95 8.15
N PHE A 263 -1.02 -13.03 8.71
CA PHE A 263 -1.05 -12.70 10.13
C PHE A 263 -2.34 -12.00 10.50
N ILE A 264 -2.68 -10.91 9.80
CA ILE A 264 -3.89 -10.12 10.04
C ILE A 264 -5.13 -11.00 9.91
N ARG A 265 -5.24 -11.81 8.86
CA ARG A 265 -6.45 -12.63 8.65
C ARG A 265 -6.62 -13.78 9.64
N LYS A 266 -5.53 -14.33 10.16
CA LYS A 266 -5.57 -15.55 10.98
C LYS A 266 -5.50 -15.27 12.47
N TYR A 267 -4.79 -14.21 12.86
CA TYR A 267 -4.46 -13.94 14.26
C TYR A 267 -4.98 -12.59 14.73
N ARG A 268 -5.48 -11.70 13.87
CA ARG A 268 -5.99 -10.40 14.28
C ARG A 268 -7.50 -10.29 14.14
N HIS A 269 -8.14 -9.84 15.21
CA HIS A 269 -9.58 -9.58 15.25
C HIS A 269 -9.81 -8.11 15.52
N TRP A 270 -10.57 -7.45 14.66
CA TRP A 270 -10.91 -6.04 14.80
C TRP A 270 -12.32 -5.90 15.41
N THR A 271 -12.47 -4.97 16.34
CA THR A 271 -13.79 -4.55 16.84
C THR A 271 -14.44 -3.57 15.88
N GLU A 272 -15.74 -3.34 16.06
CA GLU A 272 -16.51 -2.29 15.37
C GLU A 272 -15.94 -0.87 15.59
N THR A 273 -15.13 -0.69 16.64
CA THR A 273 -14.47 0.57 17.00
C THR A 273 -13.00 0.63 16.56
N TRP A 274 -12.56 -0.28 15.68
CA TRP A 274 -11.19 -0.33 15.16
C TRP A 274 -10.10 -0.54 16.22
N VAL A 275 -10.48 -1.18 17.33
CA VAL A 275 -9.53 -1.73 18.30
C VAL A 275 -9.26 -3.18 17.90
N HIS A 276 -8.01 -3.62 17.89
CA HIS A 276 -7.69 -5.00 17.57
C HIS A 276 -7.31 -5.82 18.80
N THR A 277 -7.63 -7.12 18.78
CA THR A 277 -6.98 -8.14 19.61
C THR A 277 -6.14 -9.05 18.72
N THR A 278 -5.09 -9.64 19.30
CA THR A 278 -4.19 -10.56 18.59
C THR A 278 -4.16 -11.89 19.33
N ASP A 279 -4.53 -12.96 18.64
CA ASP A 279 -4.44 -14.32 19.15
C ASP A 279 -2.97 -14.75 19.27
N PRO A 280 -2.63 -15.62 20.24
CA PRO A 280 -1.31 -16.19 20.33
C PRO A 280 -0.89 -16.88 19.02
N THR A 281 0.29 -16.54 18.51
CA THR A 281 0.89 -17.25 17.38
C THR A 281 1.54 -18.55 17.84
N PRO A 282 1.65 -19.59 16.98
CA PRO A 282 2.41 -20.79 17.29
C PRO A 282 3.85 -20.46 17.70
N PRO A 283 4.45 -21.20 18.65
CA PRO A 283 5.85 -21.01 18.99
C PRO A 283 6.74 -21.35 17.81
N ILE A 284 7.80 -20.56 17.63
CA ILE A 284 8.80 -20.78 16.58
C ILE A 284 9.80 -21.79 17.11
N THR A 285 9.78 -23.00 16.56
CA THR A 285 10.70 -24.09 16.95
C THR A 285 11.92 -24.20 16.03
N LEU A 286 11.86 -23.57 14.86
CA LEU A 286 12.94 -23.58 13.89
C LEU A 286 14.02 -22.60 14.32
N HIS A 287 15.26 -23.08 14.39
CA HIS A 287 16.44 -22.24 14.51
C HIS A 287 17.53 -22.82 13.60
N ILE A 288 18.14 -21.96 12.80
CA ILE A 288 19.08 -22.32 11.74
C ILE A 288 20.47 -21.85 12.15
N ASP A 289 21.39 -22.79 12.29
CA ASP A 289 22.80 -22.47 12.40
C ASP A 289 23.31 -21.92 11.04
N SER A 290 23.84 -20.71 11.06
CA SER A 290 24.29 -20.03 9.84
C SER A 290 25.43 -20.77 9.14
N SER A 291 26.36 -21.36 9.88
CA SER A 291 27.49 -22.11 9.31
C SER A 291 27.00 -23.40 8.64
N TRP A 292 26.00 -24.05 9.24
CA TRP A 292 25.35 -25.22 8.65
C TRP A 292 24.62 -24.86 7.35
N LEU A 293 23.85 -23.77 7.31
CA LEU A 293 23.14 -23.38 6.09
C LEU A 293 24.11 -22.99 4.98
N ILE A 294 25.19 -22.26 5.31
CA ILE A 294 26.29 -21.96 4.37
C ILE A 294 26.86 -23.25 3.77
N ALA A 295 27.11 -24.28 4.58
CA ALA A 295 27.60 -25.56 4.09
C ALA A 295 26.61 -26.27 3.16
N GLN A 296 25.29 -26.18 3.43
CA GLN A 296 24.28 -26.73 2.52
C GLN A 296 24.26 -25.98 1.19
N LEU A 297 24.32 -24.65 1.22
CA LEU A 297 24.37 -23.80 0.03
C LEU A 297 25.57 -24.14 -0.85
N GLN A 298 26.78 -24.19 -0.27
CA GLN A 298 28.02 -24.51 -0.99
C GLN A 298 28.07 -25.95 -1.51
N ARG A 299 27.38 -26.87 -0.85
CA ARG A 299 27.25 -28.26 -1.32
C ARG A 299 26.32 -28.37 -2.52
N HIS A 300 25.26 -27.57 -2.56
CA HIS A 300 24.28 -27.61 -3.64
C HIS A 300 24.70 -26.80 -4.86
N TRP A 301 25.22 -25.58 -4.66
CA TRP A 301 25.68 -24.70 -5.72
C TRP A 301 27.19 -24.54 -5.72
N THR A 302 27.83 -24.94 -6.82
CA THR A 302 29.29 -24.83 -7.01
C THR A 302 29.76 -23.40 -7.17
N VAL A 303 28.89 -22.50 -7.64
CA VAL A 303 29.15 -21.07 -7.80
C VAL A 303 28.15 -20.32 -6.94
N ILE A 304 28.59 -19.91 -5.75
CA ILE A 304 27.85 -19.07 -4.82
C ILE A 304 28.80 -18.03 -4.22
N ASN A 305 28.35 -16.78 -4.18
CA ASN A 305 29.05 -15.70 -3.51
C ASN A 305 28.39 -15.45 -2.16
N LEU A 306 29.17 -15.37 -1.09
CA LEU A 306 28.70 -15.12 0.27
C LEU A 306 29.12 -13.73 0.74
N ASP A 307 28.34 -13.15 1.64
CA ASP A 307 28.55 -11.82 2.21
C ASP A 307 28.86 -10.79 1.11
N VAL A 308 27.94 -10.62 0.16
CA VAL A 308 28.11 -9.78 -1.04
C VAL A 308 27.59 -8.36 -0.84
N ARG A 309 26.60 -8.15 0.03
CA ARG A 309 25.99 -6.84 0.29
C ARG A 309 27.01 -5.88 0.92
N ARG A 310 27.16 -4.68 0.35
CA ARG A 310 28.07 -3.62 0.84
C ARG A 310 27.33 -2.29 0.99
N PRO A 311 27.34 -1.66 2.18
CA PRO A 311 27.92 -2.13 3.46
C PRO A 311 27.31 -3.44 3.95
N ARG A 312 28.00 -4.16 4.86
CA ARG A 312 27.44 -5.40 5.42
C ARG A 312 26.19 -5.08 6.22
N PRO A 313 25.02 -5.64 5.89
CA PRO A 313 23.79 -5.28 6.59
C PRO A 313 23.68 -5.96 7.95
N LYS A 314 23.14 -5.24 8.94
CA LYS A 314 22.99 -5.72 10.33
C LYS A 314 21.83 -6.68 10.53
N ALA A 315 20.88 -6.69 9.59
CA ALA A 315 19.71 -7.54 9.61
C ALA A 315 20.02 -9.03 9.32
N TYR A 316 21.19 -9.32 8.73
CA TYR A 316 21.53 -10.66 8.26
C TYR A 316 22.68 -11.28 9.05
N LEU A 317 22.53 -12.58 9.38
CA LEU A 317 23.65 -13.40 9.87
C LEU A 317 24.69 -13.58 8.76
N PHE A 318 24.21 -13.85 7.55
CA PHE A 318 24.99 -13.86 6.31
C PHE A 318 24.06 -13.58 5.13
N ASP A 319 24.65 -13.15 4.02
CA ASP A 319 23.95 -13.02 2.75
C ASP A 319 24.63 -13.80 1.62
N PHE A 320 23.91 -13.99 0.52
CA PHE A 320 24.43 -14.69 -0.64
C PHE A 320 23.88 -14.14 -1.95
N GLN A 321 24.60 -14.43 -3.03
CA GLN A 321 24.21 -14.20 -4.41
C GLN A 321 24.41 -15.49 -5.22
N LEU A 322 23.39 -15.80 -6.01
CA LEU A 322 23.32 -16.94 -6.91
C LEU A 322 22.87 -16.48 -8.30
N MET A 323 23.27 -17.24 -9.31
CA MET A 323 22.68 -17.19 -10.65
C MET A 323 21.96 -18.52 -10.88
N LEU A 324 20.63 -18.47 -10.99
CA LEU A 324 19.80 -19.64 -11.26
C LEU A 324 19.19 -19.47 -12.65
N ASP A 325 19.54 -20.36 -13.59
CA ASP A 325 19.08 -20.30 -14.99
C ASP A 325 19.24 -18.92 -15.65
N GLY A 326 20.33 -18.22 -15.32
CA GLY A 326 20.65 -16.89 -15.84
C GLY A 326 19.93 -15.73 -15.13
N GLN A 327 19.13 -16.01 -14.11
CA GLN A 327 18.47 -15.01 -13.27
C GLN A 327 19.25 -14.77 -11.97
N LEU A 328 19.39 -13.50 -11.60
CA LEU A 328 19.98 -13.10 -10.32
C LEU A 328 19.03 -13.43 -9.17
N LEU A 329 19.56 -14.15 -8.18
CA LEU A 329 18.93 -14.31 -6.88
C LEU A 329 19.89 -13.82 -5.80
N ILE A 330 19.45 -12.86 -5.00
CA ILE A 330 20.12 -12.49 -3.76
C ILE A 330 19.28 -12.99 -2.59
N GLY A 331 19.93 -13.39 -1.51
CA GLY A 331 19.24 -13.86 -0.34
C GLY A 331 20.04 -13.65 0.94
N GLY A 332 19.42 -13.91 2.08
CA GLY A 332 20.09 -13.80 3.37
C GLY A 332 19.29 -14.42 4.49
N LEU A 333 20.01 -15.01 5.45
CA LEU A 333 19.42 -15.50 6.69
C LEU A 333 19.30 -14.33 7.65
N HIS A 334 18.07 -13.96 7.98
CA HIS A 334 17.77 -12.90 8.92
C HIS A 334 18.33 -13.24 10.31
N ARG A 335 18.64 -12.20 11.09
CA ARG A 335 19.22 -12.31 12.44
C ARG A 335 18.34 -13.00 13.47
N ASP A 336 17.07 -13.22 13.14
CA ASP A 336 16.16 -14.06 13.95
C ASP A 336 16.51 -15.56 13.90
N GLY A 337 17.34 -15.96 12.93
CA GLY A 337 17.84 -17.32 12.79
C GLY A 337 16.81 -18.30 12.22
N TYR A 338 15.71 -17.83 11.63
CA TYR A 338 14.71 -18.71 10.99
C TYR A 338 14.11 -18.15 9.71
N THR A 339 14.16 -16.83 9.49
CA THR A 339 13.62 -16.19 8.30
C THR A 339 14.68 -16.09 7.22
N LEU A 340 14.37 -16.59 6.02
CA LEU A 340 15.13 -16.30 4.81
C LEU A 340 14.44 -15.19 4.02
N ILE A 341 15.20 -14.19 3.62
CA ILE A 341 14.74 -13.12 2.72
C ILE A 341 15.40 -13.36 1.37
N LEU A 342 14.61 -13.34 0.31
CA LEU A 342 15.03 -13.60 -1.08
C LEU A 342 14.57 -12.46 -1.98
N THR A 343 15.37 -12.12 -2.97
CA THR A 343 15.05 -11.07 -3.95
C THR A 343 15.61 -11.48 -5.31
N GLY A 344 14.72 -11.55 -6.31
CA GLY A 344 15.02 -12.09 -7.63
C GLY A 344 13.75 -12.35 -8.42
N GLU A 345 13.91 -12.97 -9.58
CA GLU A 345 12.78 -13.40 -10.43
C GLU A 345 12.03 -14.59 -9.80
N ASN A 346 10.73 -14.71 -10.14
CA ASN A 346 9.83 -15.73 -9.58
C ASN A 346 10.40 -17.15 -9.70
N ASP A 347 10.91 -17.52 -10.88
CA ASP A 347 11.40 -18.88 -11.14
C ASP A 347 12.62 -19.21 -10.26
N ALA A 348 13.60 -18.32 -10.20
CA ALA A 348 14.77 -18.46 -9.35
C ALA A 348 14.39 -18.60 -7.86
N VAL A 349 13.44 -17.79 -7.38
CA VAL A 349 12.94 -17.89 -6.02
C VAL A 349 12.24 -19.22 -5.77
N CYS A 350 11.39 -19.68 -6.69
CA CYS A 350 10.66 -20.94 -6.55
C CYS A 350 11.60 -22.15 -6.58
N VAL A 351 12.61 -22.15 -7.44
CA VAL A 351 13.67 -23.18 -7.48
C VAL A 351 14.41 -23.23 -6.15
N PHE A 352 14.83 -22.07 -5.63
CA PHE A 352 15.49 -21.99 -4.33
C PHE A 352 14.58 -22.47 -3.20
N ALA A 353 13.31 -22.03 -3.18
CA ALA A 353 12.34 -22.38 -2.13
C ALA A 353 12.05 -23.88 -2.08
N ALA A 354 11.90 -24.54 -3.25
CA ALA A 354 11.72 -25.99 -3.35
C ALA A 354 12.93 -26.75 -2.78
N TRP A 355 14.15 -26.35 -3.16
CA TRP A 355 15.37 -26.92 -2.59
C TRP A 355 15.45 -26.72 -1.08
N TYR A 356 15.24 -25.49 -0.62
CA TYR A 356 15.37 -25.13 0.79
C TYR A 356 14.35 -25.90 1.65
N ARG A 357 13.11 -26.08 1.15
CA ARG A 357 12.12 -26.90 1.82
C ARG A 357 12.60 -28.33 2.02
N GLY A 358 13.34 -28.90 1.06
CA GLY A 358 13.89 -30.25 1.12
C GLY A 358 14.92 -30.48 2.23
N LEU A 359 15.43 -29.43 2.87
CA LEU A 359 16.41 -29.55 3.96
C LEU A 359 15.77 -29.92 5.31
N PHE A 360 14.46 -29.78 5.46
CA PHE A 360 13.76 -29.91 6.74
C PHE A 360 12.76 -31.06 6.77
N ALA A 361 12.51 -31.60 7.95
CA ALA A 361 11.54 -32.67 8.14
C ALA A 361 10.11 -32.27 7.67
N PRO A 362 9.25 -33.24 7.32
CA PRO A 362 7.90 -32.96 6.82
C PRO A 362 7.00 -32.17 7.78
N ASP A 363 7.20 -32.33 9.08
CA ASP A 363 6.44 -31.68 10.16
C ASP A 363 6.89 -30.25 10.44
N GLN A 364 8.11 -29.86 10.04
CA GLN A 364 8.56 -28.48 10.12
C GLN A 364 7.78 -27.62 9.13
N ALA A 365 6.91 -26.75 9.66
CA ALA A 365 6.14 -25.82 8.85
C ALA A 365 7.05 -24.72 8.28
N LEU A 366 6.92 -24.51 6.98
CA LEU A 366 7.57 -23.43 6.23
C LEU A 366 6.58 -22.89 5.20
N TYR A 367 6.61 -21.58 5.00
CA TYR A 367 5.76 -20.88 4.06
C TYR A 367 6.63 -19.93 3.24
N LEU A 368 6.28 -19.77 1.96
CA LEU A 368 6.81 -18.75 1.07
C LEU A 368 5.79 -17.61 0.98
N TYR A 369 6.23 -16.39 1.21
CA TYR A 369 5.41 -15.18 1.14
C TYR A 369 5.98 -14.23 0.10
N THR A 370 5.09 -13.59 -0.66
CA THR A 370 5.39 -12.30 -1.30
C THR A 370 5.36 -11.17 -0.26
N TRP A 371 5.92 -10.01 -0.60
CA TRP A 371 5.95 -8.85 0.27
C TRP A 371 4.55 -8.49 0.77
N ALA A 372 4.37 -8.50 2.10
CA ALA A 372 3.09 -8.27 2.77
C ALA A 372 1.92 -9.17 2.28
N GLY A 373 2.21 -10.28 1.60
CA GLY A 373 1.21 -11.10 0.92
C GLY A 373 0.74 -12.33 1.70
N PHE A 374 0.14 -13.27 0.97
CA PHE A 374 -0.31 -14.55 1.51
C PHE A 374 0.80 -15.60 1.48
N GLY A 375 0.88 -16.39 2.55
CA GLY A 375 1.79 -17.52 2.63
C GLY A 375 1.32 -18.73 1.84
N ILE A 376 2.17 -19.21 0.96
CA ILE A 376 2.05 -20.52 0.31
C ILE A 376 2.77 -21.53 1.20
N ARG A 377 2.06 -22.55 1.67
CA ARG A 377 2.69 -23.61 2.46
C ARG A 377 3.61 -24.43 1.57
N LEU A 378 4.89 -24.48 1.92
CA LEU A 378 5.86 -25.33 1.24
C LEU A 378 5.71 -26.76 1.75
N ALA A 379 4.95 -27.58 1.03
CA ALA A 379 4.80 -29.00 1.34
C ALA A 379 6.14 -29.75 1.17
N HIS A 380 6.36 -30.81 1.95
CA HIS A 380 7.57 -31.61 1.78
C HIS A 380 7.57 -32.29 0.41
N GLY A 381 8.64 -32.10 -0.38
CA GLY A 381 8.74 -32.61 -1.74
C GLY A 381 8.03 -31.78 -2.82
N ILE A 382 7.55 -30.56 -2.48
CA ILE A 382 7.06 -29.60 -3.47
C ILE A 382 8.18 -29.21 -4.44
N ASP A 383 7.87 -29.11 -5.73
CA ASP A 383 8.81 -28.66 -6.76
C ASP A 383 8.53 -27.21 -7.20
N SER A 384 9.42 -26.62 -8.01
CA SER A 384 9.26 -25.23 -8.43
C SER A 384 8.05 -24.99 -9.34
N PRO A 385 7.69 -25.85 -10.31
CA PRO A 385 6.45 -25.69 -11.08
C PRO A 385 5.19 -25.63 -10.21
N ASP A 386 5.09 -26.49 -9.18
CA ASP A 386 3.95 -26.49 -8.26
C ASP A 386 3.88 -25.20 -7.43
N ILE A 387 5.03 -24.63 -7.03
CA ILE A 387 5.08 -23.33 -6.35
C ILE A 387 4.63 -22.23 -7.32
N ILE A 388 5.15 -22.20 -8.54
CA ILE A 388 4.83 -21.18 -9.56
C ILE A 388 3.31 -21.14 -9.84
N GLN A 389 2.66 -22.30 -9.97
CA GLN A 389 1.20 -22.36 -10.17
C GLN A 389 0.39 -21.82 -8.99
N GLN A 390 0.94 -21.86 -7.78
CA GLN A 390 0.31 -21.29 -6.59
C GLN A 390 0.59 -19.78 -6.45
N VAL A 391 1.64 -19.29 -7.11
CA VAL A 391 2.06 -17.89 -7.14
C VAL A 391 1.36 -17.11 -8.28
N GLU A 392 1.22 -17.68 -9.48
CA GLU A 392 0.63 -17.03 -10.66
C GLU A 392 -0.78 -17.58 -10.98
N PRO A 393 -1.79 -16.77 -11.34
CA PRO A 393 -2.48 -15.72 -10.56
C PRO A 393 -4.00 -16.02 -10.44
N SER A 394 -4.57 -15.95 -9.23
CA SER A 394 -6.02 -15.71 -9.03
C SER A 394 -6.41 -15.04 -7.70
N THR A 395 -5.46 -14.63 -6.86
CA THR A 395 -5.74 -13.96 -5.57
C THR A 395 -4.86 -12.76 -5.24
N MET A 396 -3.91 -12.38 -6.09
CA MET A 396 -3.02 -11.22 -5.83
C MET A 396 -3.59 -9.86 -6.27
N HIS A 397 -4.83 -9.81 -6.78
CA HIS A 397 -5.55 -8.57 -7.12
C HIS A 397 -6.85 -8.35 -6.34
N GLU A 398 -7.10 -9.13 -5.28
CA GLU A 398 -8.24 -8.90 -4.38
C GLU A 398 -7.80 -8.92 -2.91
N VAL A 399 -6.82 -8.09 -2.56
CA VAL A 399 -6.81 -7.39 -1.27
C VAL A 399 -6.28 -5.97 -1.48
N SER A 400 -6.86 -5.24 -2.43
CA SER A 400 -7.37 -3.95 -2.00
C SER A 400 -8.62 -4.25 -1.18
N ASP A 401 -8.43 -4.74 0.06
CA ASP A 401 -9.43 -4.38 1.05
C ASP A 401 -9.36 -2.85 1.03
N PRO A 402 -10.46 -2.16 0.72
CA PRO A 402 -10.41 -0.72 0.51
C PRO A 402 -9.92 -0.06 1.82
N PRO A 403 -9.72 1.25 1.91
CA PRO A 403 -10.35 1.90 3.04
C PRO A 403 -11.88 1.84 2.77
N PRO A 404 -12.69 1.06 3.52
CA PRO A 404 -14.09 1.47 3.63
C PRO A 404 -14.57 1.30 5.08
N THR A 405 -15.11 2.29 5.77
CA THR A 405 -15.81 3.53 5.40
C THR A 405 -15.47 4.66 6.36
#